data_AF-A0A3L8E0D6-F1
#
_entry.id   AF-A0A3L8E0D6-F1
#
_cell.length_a   1.000
_cell.length_b   1.000
_cell.length_c   1.000
_cell.angle_alpha   90.00
_cell.angle_beta   90.00
_cell.angle_gamma   90.00
#
_symmetry.space_group_name_H-M   'P 1'
#
loop_
_entity.id
_entity.type
_entity.pdbx_description
1 polymer ?
#
loop_
_entity_poly.entity_id
_entity_poly.type
_entity_poly.pdbx_seq_one_letter_code
_entity_poly.pdbx_strand_id
1 'polypeptide(L)'
;MNSKFIYVERHIRSQINQLYRNILIQQCNLEQQMLQNALAISTQAPNIFACYLMKGPGYMALLAGEVIHIIKCVPVEVKVLHTKECYNQLPVIRANRTFFLTPQTHVLLKQGTQTSCNLLASTMYFLGDSWYKLPPKPVATVPPITIKPLTKPTWKYISPGSLATSGIYTDEDLKNLRDHIMFSAERPAVLNTVARSVMSRTSTLHEGSIANLLDEASIEKIAISTWTKFWSKFLIFGNVSAGLIAIYLIVRVAKLVLDTLVHGTLYTPFMVGPSI
;
A
#
# COMPACT_ATOMS: atom_id res chain seq x y z
N MET A 1 5.39 15.29 -13.45
CA MET A 1 5.36 14.59 -12.15
C MET A 1 4.79 15.43 -11.00
N ASN A 2 3.93 16.44 -11.24
CA ASN A 2 3.61 17.46 -10.20
C ASN A 2 2.14 17.53 -9.78
N SER A 3 1.17 17.48 -10.70
CA SER A 3 -0.25 17.72 -10.35
C SER A 3 -0.87 16.61 -9.49
N LYS A 4 -0.53 15.34 -9.74
CA LYS A 4 -1.04 14.20 -8.95
C LYS A 4 -0.54 14.23 -7.49
N PHE A 5 0.73 14.56 -7.26
CA PHE A 5 1.28 14.69 -5.90
C PHE A 5 0.63 15.85 -5.15
N ILE A 6 0.48 17.01 -5.79
CA ILE A 6 -0.22 18.17 -5.21
C ILE A 6 -1.69 17.82 -4.90
N TYR A 7 -2.36 17.06 -5.77
CA TYR A 7 -3.73 16.62 -5.53
C TYR A 7 -3.84 15.71 -4.29
N VAL A 8 -2.97 14.70 -4.19
CA VAL A 8 -2.93 13.79 -3.03
C VAL A 8 -2.63 14.54 -1.75
N GLU A 9 -1.66 15.44 -1.76
CA GLU A 9 -1.32 16.28 -0.61
C GLU A 9 -2.51 17.14 -0.16
N ARG A 10 -3.18 17.83 -1.11
CA ARG A 10 -4.37 18.63 -0.81
C ARG A 10 -5.50 17.79 -0.25
N HIS A 11 -5.73 16.59 -0.80
CA HIS A 11 -6.76 15.67 -0.32
C HIS A 11 -6.46 15.21 1.12
N ILE A 12 -5.24 14.73 1.39
CA ILE A 12 -4.81 14.30 2.72
C ILE A 12 -4.92 15.47 3.72
N ARG A 13 -4.44 16.66 3.33
CA ARG A 13 -4.54 17.87 4.16
C ARG A 13 -5.99 18.19 4.53
N SER A 14 -6.91 18.10 3.56
CA SER A 14 -8.35 18.31 3.81
C SER A 14 -8.91 17.26 4.77
N GLN A 15 -8.58 15.98 4.58
CA GLN A 15 -9.05 14.89 5.44
C GLN A 15 -8.54 15.03 6.88
N ILE A 16 -7.25 15.35 7.05
CA ILE A 16 -6.65 15.59 8.38
C ILE A 16 -7.30 16.80 9.04
N ASN A 17 -7.53 17.89 8.32
CA ASN A 17 -8.20 19.07 8.86
C ASN A 17 -9.64 18.78 9.29
N GLN A 18 -10.38 17.99 8.52
CA GLN A 18 -11.73 17.55 8.88
C GLN A 18 -11.73 16.65 10.12
N LEU A 19 -10.82 15.66 10.17
CA LEU A 19 -10.65 14.80 11.33
C LEU A 19 -10.30 15.60 12.59
N TYR A 20 -9.35 16.53 12.49
CA TYR A 20 -8.95 17.39 13.60
C TYR A 20 -10.12 18.21 14.14
N ARG A 21 -10.92 18.83 13.25
CA ARG A 21 -12.14 19.56 13.65
C ARG A 21 -13.14 18.65 14.34
N ASN A 22 -13.35 17.44 13.81
CA ASN A 22 -14.28 16.48 14.41
C ASN A 22 -13.82 16.04 15.82
N ILE A 23 -12.53 15.77 16.01
CA ILE A 23 -11.96 15.42 17.31
C ILE A 23 -12.15 16.58 18.31
N LEU A 24 -11.87 17.82 17.90
CA LEU A 24 -12.07 18.98 18.77
C LEU A 24 -13.53 19.14 19.19
N ILE A 25 -14.48 18.98 18.26
CA ILE A 25 -15.92 19.04 18.56
C ILE A 25 -16.31 17.92 19.52
N GLN A 26 -15.84 16.70 19.29
CA GLN A 26 -16.12 15.56 20.17
C GLN A 26 -15.55 15.78 21.58
N GLN A 27 -14.32 16.30 21.69
CA GLN A 27 -13.72 16.63 22.97
C GLN A 27 -14.55 17.71 23.70
N CYS A 28 -14.94 18.77 23.00
CA CYS A 28 -15.79 19.82 23.57
C CYS A 28 -17.13 19.27 24.07
N ASN A 29 -17.78 18.41 23.29
CA ASN A 29 -19.06 17.80 23.67
C ASN A 29 -18.93 16.90 24.91
N LEU A 30 -17.84 16.12 24.99
CA LEU A 30 -17.55 15.29 26.16
C LEU A 30 -17.25 16.15 27.40
N GLU A 31 -16.47 17.21 27.25
CA GLU A 31 -16.19 18.15 28.35
C GLU A 31 -17.48 18.83 28.83
N GLN A 32 -18.35 19.24 27.92
CA GLN A 32 -19.66 19.81 28.28
C GLN A 32 -20.53 18.81 29.07
N GLN A 33 -20.60 17.56 28.63
CA GLN A 33 -21.31 16.51 29.35
C GLN A 33 -20.70 16.22 30.73
N MET A 34 -19.36 16.21 30.82
CA MET A 34 -18.67 16.05 32.10
C MET A 34 -18.97 17.21 33.05
N LEU A 35 -19.00 18.45 32.56
CA LEU A 35 -19.35 19.62 33.35
C LEU A 35 -20.80 19.56 33.84
N GLN A 36 -21.75 19.18 32.99
CA GLN A 36 -23.15 19.00 33.40
C GLN A 36 -23.29 17.92 34.49
N ASN A 37 -22.60 16.79 34.34
CA ASN A 37 -22.58 15.74 35.36
C ASN A 37 -21.94 16.23 36.67
N ALA A 38 -20.86 17.00 36.58
CA ALA A 38 -20.21 17.59 37.76
C ALA A 38 -21.13 18.58 38.49
N LEU A 39 -21.86 19.42 37.75
CA LEU A 39 -22.86 20.33 38.31
C LEU A 39 -24.00 19.56 39.00
N ALA A 40 -24.45 18.43 38.45
CA ALA A 40 -25.45 17.60 39.11
C ALA A 40 -24.95 17.07 40.48
N ILE A 41 -23.70 16.61 40.56
CA ILE A 41 -23.05 16.14 41.81
C ILE A 41 -22.94 17.28 42.84
N SER A 42 -22.72 18.51 42.38
CA SER A 42 -22.48 19.66 43.24
C SER A 42 -23.66 19.98 44.19
N THR A 43 -24.88 19.62 43.79
CA THR A 43 -26.10 19.83 44.59
C THR A 43 -26.16 18.92 45.82
N GLN A 44 -25.67 17.68 45.69
CA GLN A 44 -25.71 16.68 46.75
C GLN A 44 -24.41 16.66 47.57
N ALA A 45 -23.27 16.92 46.91
CA ALA A 45 -21.95 16.81 47.51
C ALA A 45 -21.01 17.92 47.01
N PRO A 46 -21.21 19.17 47.46
CA PRO A 46 -20.45 20.32 46.97
C PRO A 46 -18.95 20.20 47.25
N ASN A 47 -18.56 19.69 48.42
CA ASN A 47 -17.14 19.51 48.77
C ASN A 47 -16.43 18.48 47.87
N ILE A 48 -17.14 17.43 47.45
CA ILE A 48 -16.59 16.42 46.53
C ILE A 48 -16.44 17.05 45.13
N PHE A 49 -17.44 17.80 44.68
CA PHE A 49 -17.36 18.58 43.45
C PHE A 49 -16.15 19.52 43.45
N ALA A 50 -15.92 20.28 44.52
CA ALA A 50 -14.76 21.16 44.65
C ALA A 50 -13.43 20.40 44.53
N CYS A 51 -13.33 19.24 45.18
CA CYS A 51 -12.15 18.39 45.13
C CYS A 51 -11.84 17.89 43.71
N TYR A 52 -12.86 17.45 42.96
CA TYR A 52 -12.69 16.99 41.58
C TYR A 52 -12.39 18.15 40.62
N LEU A 53 -13.12 19.26 40.73
CA LEU A 53 -12.94 20.42 39.87
C LEU A 53 -11.54 21.04 40.03
N MET A 54 -11.05 21.12 41.27
CA MET A 54 -9.72 21.66 41.59
C MET A 54 -8.59 20.63 41.48
N LYS A 55 -8.89 19.39 41.07
CA LYS A 55 -7.94 18.27 40.91
C LYS A 55 -7.18 17.91 42.20
N GLY A 56 -7.79 18.08 43.37
CA GLY A 56 -7.18 17.72 44.64
C GLY A 56 -7.95 18.19 45.89
N PRO A 57 -7.59 17.67 47.08
CA PRO A 57 -8.19 18.08 48.34
C PRO A 57 -7.76 19.50 48.77
N GLY A 58 -8.39 20.02 49.81
CA GLY A 58 -8.09 21.37 50.33
C GLY A 58 -8.96 22.48 49.75
N TYR A 59 -10.05 22.11 49.06
CA TYR A 59 -11.11 23.02 48.65
C TYR A 59 -12.44 22.52 49.19
N MET A 60 -13.27 23.45 49.64
CA MET A 60 -14.65 23.22 50.00
C MET A 60 -15.54 24.05 49.09
N ALA A 61 -16.78 23.63 48.88
CA ALA A 61 -17.75 24.43 48.17
C ALA A 61 -18.98 24.68 49.02
N LEU A 62 -19.49 25.91 48.90
CA LEU A 62 -20.72 26.35 49.52
C LEU A 62 -21.72 26.67 48.42
N LEU A 63 -22.82 25.91 48.39
CA LEU A 63 -23.95 26.19 47.51
C LEU A 63 -24.76 27.36 48.10
N ALA A 64 -24.97 28.41 47.31
CA ALA A 64 -25.72 29.60 47.66
C ALA A 64 -26.70 29.92 46.52
N GLY A 65 -27.93 29.38 46.62
CA GLY A 65 -28.91 29.46 45.53
C GLY A 65 -28.40 28.74 44.28
N GLU A 66 -28.33 29.46 43.16
CA GLU A 66 -27.83 28.94 41.88
C GLU A 66 -26.29 29.04 41.74
N VAL A 67 -25.60 29.63 42.71
CA VAL A 67 -24.15 29.87 42.66
C VAL A 67 -23.41 28.95 43.64
N ILE A 68 -22.21 28.53 43.26
CA ILE A 68 -21.34 27.71 44.09
C ILE A 68 -20.05 28.48 44.39
N HIS A 69 -19.81 28.76 45.66
CA HIS A 69 -18.60 29.41 46.12
C HIS A 69 -17.54 28.38 46.49
N ILE A 70 -16.42 28.37 45.77
CA ILE A 70 -15.27 27.51 46.08
C ILE A 70 -14.34 28.26 47.03
N ILE A 71 -14.04 27.65 48.17
CA ILE A 71 -13.23 28.22 49.24
C ILE A 71 -12.01 27.33 49.43
N LYS A 72 -10.81 27.93 49.40
CA LYS A 72 -9.56 27.24 49.68
C LYS A 72 -9.37 27.06 51.19
N CYS A 73 -9.18 25.83 51.63
CA CYS A 73 -8.95 25.49 53.02
C CYS A 73 -7.50 25.78 53.44
N VAL A 74 -7.32 26.17 54.70
CA VAL A 74 -5.98 26.31 55.31
C VAL A 74 -5.54 24.93 55.81
N PRO A 75 -4.35 24.43 55.41
CA PRO A 75 -3.85 23.15 55.88
C PRO A 75 -3.52 23.21 57.36
N VAL A 76 -3.87 22.15 58.09
CA VAL A 76 -3.63 22.05 59.53
C VAL A 76 -3.16 20.64 59.88
N GLU A 77 -2.21 20.54 60.79
CA GLU A 77 -1.72 19.26 61.30
C GLU A 77 -2.67 18.70 62.37
N VAL A 78 -2.93 17.41 62.30
CA VAL A 78 -3.81 16.67 63.21
C VAL A 78 -3.21 15.31 63.53
N LYS A 79 -3.54 14.75 64.70
CA LYS A 79 -3.13 13.40 65.08
C LYS A 79 -4.33 12.46 64.99
N VAL A 80 -4.14 11.27 64.44
CA VAL A 80 -5.20 10.25 64.39
C VAL A 80 -5.57 9.86 65.81
N LEU A 81 -6.88 9.88 66.10
CA LEU A 81 -7.42 9.47 67.39
C LEU A 81 -7.97 8.06 67.26
N HIS A 82 -7.65 7.21 68.23
CA HIS A 82 -8.19 5.85 68.26
C HIS A 82 -9.42 5.79 69.17
N THR A 83 -10.55 5.36 68.61
CA THR A 83 -11.83 5.24 69.31
C THR A 83 -12.35 3.81 69.26
N LYS A 84 -13.13 3.41 70.27
CA LYS A 84 -13.81 2.11 70.30
C LYS A 84 -14.99 2.06 69.33
N GLU A 85 -15.57 3.22 69.03
CA GLU A 85 -16.67 3.38 68.09
C GLU A 85 -16.15 3.67 66.68
N CYS A 86 -16.92 3.24 65.67
CA CYS A 86 -16.60 3.43 64.27
C CYS A 86 -17.37 4.61 63.67
N TYR A 87 -16.69 5.32 62.77
CA TYR A 87 -17.20 6.51 62.10
C TYR A 87 -16.92 6.44 60.60
N ASN A 88 -17.78 7.08 59.81
CA ASN A 88 -17.56 7.22 58.37
C ASN A 88 -16.41 8.19 58.03
N GLN A 89 -16.09 9.09 58.95
CA GLN A 89 -14.98 10.03 58.88
C GLN A 89 -13.89 9.60 59.87
N LEU A 90 -12.65 9.99 59.59
CA LEU A 90 -11.49 9.64 60.41
C LEU A 90 -11.47 10.50 61.69
N PRO A 91 -11.62 9.93 62.90
CA PRO A 91 -11.48 10.70 64.13
C PRO A 91 -10.03 11.16 64.31
N VAL A 92 -9.86 12.45 64.59
CA VAL A 92 -8.57 13.09 64.79
C VAL A 92 -8.63 14.04 65.98
N ILE A 93 -7.47 14.35 66.57
CA ILE A 93 -7.33 15.33 67.64
C ILE A 93 -6.49 16.51 67.18
N ARG A 94 -6.97 17.72 67.49
CA ARG A 94 -6.30 18.99 67.23
C ARG A 94 -6.49 19.91 68.43
N ALA A 95 -5.39 20.40 69.00
CA ALA A 95 -5.41 21.30 70.16
C ALA A 95 -6.33 20.78 71.29
N ASN A 96 -6.18 19.50 71.66
CA ASN A 96 -6.99 18.79 72.66
C ASN A 96 -8.51 18.74 72.40
N ARG A 97 -8.95 19.04 71.18
CA ARG A 97 -10.34 18.89 70.74
C ARG A 97 -10.43 17.82 69.68
N THR A 98 -11.51 17.05 69.72
CA THR A 98 -11.79 16.00 68.75
C THR A 98 -12.45 16.60 67.51
N PHE A 99 -12.02 16.13 66.35
CA PHE A 99 -12.55 16.49 65.04
C PHE A 99 -12.64 15.23 64.19
N PHE A 100 -13.29 15.35 63.03
CA PHE A 100 -13.49 14.25 62.10
C PHE A 100 -13.04 14.66 60.70
N LEU A 101 -12.07 13.97 60.15
CA LEU A 101 -11.51 14.25 58.82
C LEU A 101 -12.27 13.44 57.76
N THR A 102 -12.75 14.10 56.72
CA THR A 102 -13.42 13.42 55.59
C THR A 102 -12.43 12.64 54.73
N PRO A 103 -12.75 11.39 54.30
CA PRO A 103 -11.81 10.51 53.61
C PRO A 103 -11.38 10.96 52.20
N GLN A 104 -12.23 11.69 51.46
CA GLN A 104 -11.91 12.14 50.10
C GLN A 104 -11.43 13.60 50.04
N THR A 105 -12.09 14.49 50.80
CA THR A 105 -11.85 15.94 50.68
C THR A 105 -10.85 16.48 51.71
N HIS A 106 -10.51 15.68 52.74
CA HIS A 106 -9.63 16.06 53.86
C HIS A 106 -10.07 17.35 54.58
N VAL A 107 -11.39 17.56 54.69
CA VAL A 107 -11.98 18.67 55.44
C VAL A 107 -12.26 18.21 56.87
N LEU A 108 -11.91 19.06 57.84
CA LEU A 108 -12.20 18.81 59.25
C LEU A 108 -13.63 19.21 59.61
N LEU A 109 -14.37 18.27 60.16
CA LEU A 109 -15.71 18.42 60.70
C LEU A 109 -15.68 18.39 62.22
N LYS A 110 -16.63 19.07 62.86
CA LYS A 110 -16.79 19.04 64.32
C LYS A 110 -17.50 17.78 64.82
N GLN A 111 -18.28 17.14 63.96
CA GLN A 111 -19.08 15.97 64.28
C GLN A 111 -18.91 14.91 63.19
N GLY A 112 -18.88 13.64 63.60
CA GLY A 112 -18.77 12.49 62.73
C GLY A 112 -20.07 11.70 62.69
N THR A 113 -20.26 10.94 61.60
CA THR A 113 -21.37 10.01 61.45
C THR A 113 -20.96 8.66 62.03
N GLN A 114 -21.55 8.30 63.17
CA GLN A 114 -21.30 7.00 63.81
C GLN A 114 -21.93 5.89 62.98
N THR A 115 -21.20 4.79 62.78
CA THR A 115 -21.66 3.62 62.02
C THR A 115 -21.29 2.32 62.72
N SER A 116 -21.96 1.23 62.33
CA SER A 116 -21.67 -0.10 62.85
C SER A 116 -20.28 -0.56 62.40
N CYS A 117 -19.49 -1.07 63.34
CA CYS A 117 -18.16 -1.60 63.08
C CYS A 117 -18.24 -2.92 62.31
N ASN A 118 -18.28 -2.86 60.98
CA ASN A 118 -18.26 -4.03 60.10
C ASN A 118 -16.84 -4.25 59.54
N LEU A 119 -16.25 -5.44 59.76
CA LEU A 119 -14.92 -5.81 59.26
C LEU A 119 -14.86 -6.02 57.74
N LEU A 120 -15.97 -6.45 57.13
CA LEU A 120 -16.07 -6.69 55.69
C LEU A 120 -16.20 -5.36 54.93
N ALA A 121 -17.09 -4.49 55.42
CA ALA A 121 -17.40 -3.18 54.84
C ALA A 121 -16.84 -2.01 55.66
N SER A 122 -15.61 -2.13 56.18
CA SER A 122 -14.96 -1.04 56.93
C SER A 122 -14.60 0.13 56.01
N THR A 123 -14.67 1.35 56.54
CA THR A 123 -14.11 2.52 55.87
C THR A 123 -12.58 2.40 55.75
N MET A 124 -12.09 2.71 54.55
CA MET A 124 -10.67 2.67 54.20
C MET A 124 -10.16 4.10 54.01
N TYR A 125 -8.97 4.36 54.52
CA TYR A 125 -8.31 5.66 54.44
C TYR A 125 -6.93 5.52 53.82
N PHE A 126 -6.59 6.43 52.92
CA PHE A 126 -5.24 6.54 52.37
C PHE A 126 -4.42 7.48 53.26
N LEU A 127 -3.43 6.92 53.98
CA LEU A 127 -2.62 7.66 54.95
C LEU A 127 -1.14 7.44 54.64
N GLY A 128 -0.41 8.51 54.30
CA GLY A 128 0.94 8.40 53.76
C GLY A 128 0.91 7.67 52.42
N ASP A 129 1.56 6.51 52.34
CA ASP A 129 1.65 5.71 51.11
C ASP A 129 0.83 4.41 51.16
N SER A 130 0.06 4.18 52.23
CA SER A 130 -0.65 2.91 52.45
C SER A 130 -2.13 3.10 52.77
N TRP A 131 -2.93 2.07 52.45
CA TRP A 131 -4.35 2.02 52.78
C TRP A 131 -4.57 1.34 54.12
N TYR A 132 -5.35 1.98 54.99
CA TYR A 132 -5.68 1.47 56.32
C TYR A 132 -7.19 1.31 56.47
N LYS A 133 -7.61 0.18 57.05
CA LYS A 133 -8.94 0.03 57.64
C LYS A 133 -8.86 0.41 59.10
N LEU A 134 -9.87 1.14 59.58
CA LEU A 134 -9.95 1.58 60.98
C LEU A 134 -11.19 1.03 61.71
N PRO A 135 -11.33 -0.31 61.84
CA PRO A 135 -12.11 -0.88 62.93
C PRO A 135 -11.41 -0.52 64.27
N PRO A 136 -11.91 -0.96 65.43
CA PRO A 136 -11.33 -0.61 66.74
C PRO A 136 -9.86 -1.02 66.94
N LYS A 137 -9.19 -1.60 65.94
CA LYS A 137 -7.75 -1.71 65.79
C LYS A 137 -7.38 -1.35 64.35
N PRO A 138 -6.37 -0.50 64.09
CA PRO A 138 -5.97 -0.14 62.75
C PRO A 138 -5.31 -1.35 62.07
N VAL A 139 -5.71 -1.64 60.83
CA VAL A 139 -5.15 -2.75 60.04
C VAL A 139 -4.75 -2.23 58.66
N ALA A 140 -3.50 -2.48 58.27
CA ALA A 140 -3.02 -2.18 56.92
C ALA A 140 -3.69 -3.11 55.90
N THR A 141 -4.00 -2.59 54.72
CA THR A 141 -4.78 -3.30 53.70
C THR A 141 -4.28 -3.04 52.29
N VAL A 142 -4.69 -3.93 51.38
CA VAL A 142 -4.43 -3.81 49.94
C VAL A 142 -5.22 -2.63 49.37
N PRO A 143 -4.64 -1.83 48.45
CA PRO A 143 -5.34 -0.75 47.78
C PRO A 143 -6.60 -1.22 47.03
N PRO A 144 -7.64 -0.36 46.92
CA PRO A 144 -8.82 -0.66 46.13
C PRO A 144 -8.49 -0.72 44.63
N ILE A 145 -9.29 -1.47 43.87
CA ILE A 145 -9.14 -1.60 42.42
C ILE A 145 -9.55 -0.27 41.75
N THR A 146 -8.66 0.29 40.95
CA THR A 146 -8.95 1.48 40.14
C THR A 146 -9.78 1.09 38.92
N ILE A 147 -11.01 1.61 38.83
CA ILE A 147 -11.86 1.44 37.63
C ILE A 147 -11.23 2.24 36.48
N LYS A 148 -11.08 1.62 35.31
CA LYS A 148 -10.57 2.26 34.09
C LYS A 148 -11.72 2.47 33.10
N PRO A 149 -11.66 3.52 32.26
CA PRO A 149 -12.58 3.65 31.14
C PRO A 149 -12.54 2.41 30.25
N LEU A 150 -13.69 1.99 29.73
CA LEU A 150 -13.80 0.84 28.82
C LEU A 150 -13.17 1.10 27.44
N THR A 151 -12.84 2.36 27.14
CA THR A 151 -12.32 2.80 25.85
C THR A 151 -10.87 2.34 25.66
N LYS A 152 -10.62 1.47 24.68
CA LYS A 152 -9.27 1.09 24.23
C LYS A 152 -8.93 1.85 22.95
N PRO A 153 -7.78 2.53 22.84
CA PRO A 153 -7.37 3.15 21.59
C PRO A 153 -7.10 2.06 20.55
N THR A 154 -7.87 2.05 19.45
CA THR A 154 -7.76 1.06 18.38
C THR A 154 -6.92 1.52 17.18
N TRP A 155 -6.54 2.80 17.14
CA TRP A 155 -5.82 3.37 16.00
C TRP A 155 -4.37 2.88 15.95
N LYS A 156 -3.97 2.37 14.78
CA LYS A 156 -2.57 2.01 14.46
C LYS A 156 -2.19 2.69 13.15
N TYR A 157 -1.02 3.33 13.13
CA TYR A 157 -0.45 3.86 11.91
C TYR A 157 -0.09 2.72 10.95
N ILE A 158 -0.53 2.82 9.70
CA ILE A 158 -0.15 1.91 8.62
C ILE A 158 0.72 2.70 7.67
N SER A 159 2.00 2.32 7.54
CA SER A 159 2.89 2.94 6.56
C SER A 159 2.40 2.60 5.16
N PRO A 160 2.20 3.58 4.26
CA PRO A 160 2.21 3.27 2.84
C PRO A 160 3.61 2.70 2.54
N GLY A 161 3.70 1.57 1.85
CA GLY A 161 4.99 0.92 1.52
C GLY A 161 5.91 1.81 0.67
N SER A 162 7.00 1.26 0.13
CA SER A 162 7.93 2.01 -0.72
C SER A 162 7.24 2.52 -2.00
N LEU A 163 6.80 3.78 -1.99
CA LEU A 163 6.08 4.43 -3.09
C LEU A 163 6.97 4.73 -4.32
N ALA A 164 8.30 4.61 -4.18
CA ALA A 164 9.28 5.12 -5.16
C ALA A 164 10.09 4.03 -5.90
N THR A 165 9.95 2.76 -5.54
CA THR A 165 10.75 1.65 -6.12
C THR A 165 10.02 0.84 -7.19
N SER A 166 8.76 1.17 -7.49
CA SER A 166 7.93 0.42 -8.44
C SER A 166 7.83 1.17 -9.77
N GLY A 167 8.85 1.04 -10.63
CA GLY A 167 8.69 1.29 -12.06
C GLY A 167 7.80 0.21 -12.69
N ILE A 168 7.05 0.53 -13.75
CA ILE A 168 6.27 -0.47 -14.51
C ILE A 168 7.21 -1.43 -15.26
N TYR A 169 8.40 -0.95 -15.62
CA TYR A 169 9.42 -1.69 -16.34
C TYR A 169 10.53 -2.10 -15.39
N THR A 170 10.99 -3.34 -15.53
CA THR A 170 12.21 -3.80 -14.86
C THR A 170 13.43 -3.17 -15.53
N ASP A 171 14.57 -3.15 -14.83
CA ASP A 171 15.82 -2.67 -15.42
C ASP A 171 16.21 -3.47 -16.68
N GLU A 172 15.82 -4.75 -16.72
CA GLU A 172 16.02 -5.63 -17.87
C GLU A 172 15.12 -5.24 -19.05
N ASP A 173 13.86 -4.88 -18.81
CA ASP A 173 12.96 -4.38 -19.88
C ASP A 173 13.49 -3.08 -20.49
N LEU A 174 14.03 -2.19 -19.66
CA LEU A 174 14.65 -0.93 -20.10
C LEU A 174 15.92 -1.19 -20.90
N LYS A 175 16.73 -2.18 -20.49
CA LYS A 175 17.93 -2.59 -21.20
C LYS A 175 17.60 -3.22 -22.56
N ASN A 176 16.63 -4.14 -22.61
CA ASN A 176 16.16 -4.74 -23.85
C ASN A 176 15.62 -3.70 -24.84
N LEU A 177 14.85 -2.72 -24.34
CA LEU A 177 14.36 -1.63 -25.17
C LEU A 177 15.52 -0.77 -25.69
N ARG A 178 16.50 -0.46 -24.83
CA ARG A 178 17.71 0.28 -25.23
C ARG A 178 18.48 -0.46 -26.31
N ASP A 179 18.74 -1.74 -26.13
CA ASP A 179 19.50 -2.55 -27.09
C ASP A 179 18.77 -2.66 -28.43
N HIS A 180 17.44 -2.75 -28.42
CA HIS A 180 16.63 -2.73 -29.63
C HIS A 180 16.72 -1.40 -30.40
N ILE A 181 16.71 -0.27 -29.67
CA ILE A 181 16.88 1.07 -30.27
C ILE A 181 18.31 1.23 -30.82
N MET A 182 19.33 0.83 -30.06
CA MET A 182 20.73 0.94 -30.46
C MET A 182 21.05 0.05 -31.66
N PHE A 183 20.48 -1.15 -31.74
CA PHE A 183 20.66 -2.04 -32.89
C PHE A 183 20.31 -1.36 -34.22
N SER A 184 19.23 -0.57 -34.26
CA SER A 184 18.84 0.18 -35.47
C SER A 184 19.90 1.20 -35.90
N ALA A 185 20.51 1.90 -34.93
CA ALA A 185 21.54 2.90 -35.19
C ALA A 185 22.90 2.28 -35.56
N GLU A 186 23.25 1.14 -34.96
CA GLU A 186 24.54 0.47 -35.14
C GLU A 186 24.57 -0.44 -36.37
N ARG A 187 23.41 -0.92 -36.83
CA ARG A 187 23.27 -1.78 -38.01
C ARG A 187 24.11 -1.38 -39.23
N PRO A 188 24.14 -0.11 -39.70
CA PRO A 188 24.96 0.26 -40.85
C PRO A 188 26.47 0.12 -40.58
N ALA A 189 26.93 0.41 -39.35
CA ALA A 189 28.34 0.26 -38.97
C ALA A 189 28.73 -1.21 -38.89
N VAL A 190 27.87 -2.07 -38.33
CA VAL A 190 28.08 -3.51 -38.26
C VAL A 190 28.13 -4.12 -39.67
N LEU A 191 27.16 -3.79 -40.54
CA LEU A 191 27.12 -4.30 -41.92
C LEU A 191 28.36 -3.89 -42.73
N ASN A 192 28.82 -2.65 -42.60
CA ASN A 192 30.05 -2.20 -43.25
C ASN A 192 31.29 -2.96 -42.74
N THR A 193 31.31 -3.31 -41.45
CA THR A 193 32.42 -4.06 -40.85
C THR A 193 32.41 -5.52 -41.33
N VAL A 194 31.24 -6.15 -41.41
CA VAL A 194 31.07 -7.51 -41.99
C VAL A 194 31.51 -7.52 -43.45
N ALA A 195 31.06 -6.54 -44.25
CA ALA A 195 31.44 -6.44 -45.65
C ALA A 195 32.96 -6.31 -45.82
N ARG A 196 33.64 -5.49 -45.00
CA ARG A 196 35.11 -5.40 -45.01
C ARG A 196 35.79 -6.71 -44.61
N SER A 197 35.25 -7.42 -43.62
CA SER A 197 35.80 -8.71 -43.17
C SER A 197 35.69 -9.78 -44.25
N VAL A 198 34.56 -9.86 -44.96
CA VAL A 198 34.36 -10.81 -46.08
C VAL A 198 35.30 -10.49 -47.24
N MET A 199 35.60 -9.21 -47.46
CA MET A 199 36.59 -8.78 -48.46
C MET A 199 38.05 -8.97 -48.02
N SER A 200 38.34 -9.78 -46.99
CA SER A 200 39.68 -10.06 -46.45
C SER A 200 40.45 -8.81 -45.97
N ARG A 201 39.74 -7.73 -45.61
CA ARG A 201 40.36 -6.59 -44.93
C ARG A 201 40.26 -6.81 -43.42
N THR A 202 41.40 -7.08 -42.78
CA THR A 202 41.48 -7.33 -41.34
C THR A 202 40.91 -6.16 -40.56
N SER A 203 39.81 -6.38 -39.85
CA SER A 203 39.29 -5.44 -38.87
C SER A 203 39.10 -6.18 -37.55
N THR A 204 39.72 -5.65 -36.50
CA THR A 204 39.60 -6.16 -35.14
C THR A 204 38.23 -5.77 -34.60
N LEU A 205 37.26 -6.68 -34.68
CA LEU A 205 36.02 -6.55 -33.92
C LEU A 205 36.37 -6.66 -32.42
N HIS A 206 35.90 -5.70 -31.62
CA HIS A 206 36.18 -5.65 -30.19
C HIS A 206 35.56 -6.82 -29.41
N GLU A 207 34.64 -7.61 -30.00
CA GLU A 207 33.89 -8.60 -29.24
C GLU A 207 33.27 -9.73 -30.08
N GLY A 208 34.06 -10.38 -30.95
CA GLY A 208 33.62 -11.63 -31.59
C GLY A 208 34.24 -11.87 -32.96
N SER A 209 34.99 -12.96 -33.10
CA SER A 209 35.62 -13.35 -34.35
C SER A 209 34.61 -14.04 -35.29
N ILE A 210 34.25 -13.38 -36.39
CA ILE A 210 33.43 -13.94 -37.48
C ILE A 210 34.19 -15.03 -38.25
N ALA A 211 35.52 -15.15 -38.05
CA ALA A 211 36.39 -16.06 -38.78
C ALA A 211 36.00 -17.55 -38.64
N ASN A 212 35.29 -17.94 -37.59
CA ASN A 212 34.91 -19.34 -37.37
C ASN A 212 33.61 -19.78 -38.06
N LEU A 213 32.83 -18.86 -38.66
CA LEU A 213 31.56 -19.19 -39.34
C LEU A 213 31.69 -19.39 -40.85
N LEU A 214 32.83 -19.03 -41.44
CA LEU A 214 33.08 -19.08 -42.88
C LEU A 214 34.26 -20.01 -43.19
N ASP A 215 34.24 -21.21 -42.59
CA ASP A 215 35.26 -22.22 -42.85
C ASP A 215 35.02 -22.88 -44.22
N GLU A 216 36.06 -22.90 -45.05
CA GLU A 216 36.05 -23.28 -46.47
C GLU A 216 35.48 -24.70 -46.69
N ALA A 217 35.75 -25.60 -45.72
CA ALA A 217 35.27 -26.98 -45.72
C ALA A 217 33.74 -27.12 -45.62
N SER A 218 33.05 -26.11 -45.09
CA SER A 218 31.59 -26.11 -44.97
C SER A 218 30.91 -25.74 -46.30
N ILE A 219 31.56 -24.88 -47.08
CA ILE A 219 31.03 -24.40 -48.38
C ILE A 219 31.08 -25.52 -49.42
N GLU A 220 32.15 -26.31 -49.42
CA GLU A 220 32.34 -27.42 -50.37
C GLU A 220 31.27 -28.51 -50.22
N LYS A 221 30.87 -28.84 -48.98
CA LYS A 221 29.81 -29.83 -48.70
C LYS A 221 28.41 -29.39 -49.16
N ILE A 222 28.12 -28.10 -49.11
CA ILE A 222 26.82 -27.55 -49.55
C ILE A 222 26.71 -27.57 -51.08
N ALA A 223 27.81 -27.26 -51.78
CA ALA A 223 27.84 -27.23 -53.24
C ALA A 223 27.53 -28.61 -53.86
N ILE A 224 28.17 -29.67 -53.37
CA ILE A 224 28.07 -31.01 -53.98
C ILE A 224 26.68 -31.65 -53.75
N SER A 225 26.11 -31.51 -52.55
CA SER A 225 24.84 -32.17 -52.21
C SER A 225 23.61 -31.50 -52.85
N THR A 226 23.67 -30.19 -53.09
CA THR A 226 22.57 -29.44 -53.71
C THR A 226 22.59 -29.60 -55.24
N TRP A 227 23.79 -29.67 -55.83
CA TRP A 227 23.97 -29.79 -57.28
C TRP A 227 23.40 -31.10 -57.86
N THR A 228 23.64 -32.22 -57.17
CA THR A 228 23.18 -33.55 -57.61
C THR A 228 21.65 -33.69 -57.60
N LYS A 229 20.97 -33.09 -56.62
CA LYS A 229 19.49 -33.07 -56.56
C LYS A 229 18.87 -32.14 -57.60
N PHE A 230 19.51 -31.03 -57.93
CA PHE A 230 19.01 -30.10 -58.94
C PHE A 230 19.11 -30.73 -60.35
N TRP A 231 20.24 -31.37 -60.65
CA TRP A 231 20.49 -31.92 -61.98
C TRP A 231 19.56 -33.10 -62.34
N SER A 232 19.21 -33.94 -61.36
CA SER A 232 18.30 -35.06 -61.59
C SER A 232 16.87 -34.64 -61.94
N LYS A 233 16.38 -33.52 -61.36
CA LYS A 233 15.06 -32.97 -61.70
C LYS A 233 15.03 -32.31 -63.07
N PHE A 234 16.14 -31.69 -63.50
CA PHE A 234 16.22 -31.05 -64.81
C PHE A 234 16.16 -32.06 -65.96
N LEU A 235 16.79 -33.22 -65.81
CA LEU A 235 16.74 -34.29 -66.83
C LEU A 235 15.32 -34.82 -67.09
N ILE A 236 14.50 -34.92 -66.04
CA ILE A 236 13.09 -35.36 -66.16
C ILE A 236 12.29 -34.35 -66.99
N PHE A 237 12.51 -33.05 -66.76
CA PHE A 237 11.84 -32.00 -67.52
C PHE A 237 12.24 -32.01 -69.00
N GLY A 238 13.54 -32.23 -69.30
CA GLY A 238 14.04 -32.34 -70.66
C GLY A 238 13.37 -33.47 -71.46
N ASN A 239 13.21 -34.65 -70.87
CA ASN A 239 12.63 -35.81 -71.55
C ASN A 239 11.13 -35.61 -71.90
N VAL A 240 10.38 -34.96 -71.01
CA VAL A 240 8.96 -34.63 -71.23
C VAL A 240 8.81 -33.60 -72.36
N SER A 241 9.69 -32.58 -72.40
CA SER A 241 9.64 -31.54 -73.41
C SER A 241 9.90 -32.08 -74.83
N ALA A 242 10.82 -33.02 -74.99
CA ALA A 242 11.13 -33.65 -76.28
C ALA A 242 9.93 -34.44 -76.84
N GLY A 243 9.17 -35.13 -75.99
CA GLY A 243 7.98 -35.88 -76.40
C GLY A 243 6.85 -34.97 -76.93
N LEU A 244 6.61 -33.83 -76.29
CA LEU A 244 5.59 -32.87 -76.74
C LEU A 244 5.95 -32.23 -78.10
N ILE A 245 7.23 -31.93 -78.31
CA ILE A 245 7.72 -31.36 -79.58
C ILE A 245 7.56 -32.37 -80.72
N ALA A 246 7.84 -33.66 -80.47
CA ALA A 246 7.67 -34.71 -81.47
C ALA A 246 6.21 -34.86 -81.91
N ILE A 247 5.26 -34.86 -80.96
CA ILE A 247 3.82 -34.92 -81.26
C ILE A 247 3.37 -33.70 -82.07
N TYR A 248 3.83 -32.50 -81.68
CA TYR A 248 3.51 -31.26 -82.40
C TYR A 248 3.97 -31.30 -83.86
N LEU A 249 5.18 -31.81 -84.13
CA LEU A 249 5.70 -31.94 -85.48
C LEU A 249 4.88 -32.92 -86.34
N ILE A 250 4.47 -34.06 -85.76
CA ILE A 250 3.63 -35.05 -86.46
C ILE A 250 2.29 -34.44 -86.89
N VAL A 251 1.63 -33.69 -86.00
CA VAL A 251 0.36 -33.00 -86.31
C VAL A 251 0.56 -31.98 -87.44
N ARG A 252 1.68 -31.24 -87.42
CA ARG A 252 1.98 -30.24 -88.45
C ARG A 252 2.21 -30.87 -89.83
N VAL A 253 2.89 -32.01 -89.88
CA VAL A 253 3.11 -32.77 -91.12
C VAL A 253 1.79 -33.31 -91.67
N ALA A 254 0.93 -33.87 -90.82
CA ALA A 254 -0.38 -34.37 -91.23
C ALA A 254 -1.27 -33.25 -91.82
N LYS A 255 -1.27 -32.06 -91.21
CA LYS A 255 -1.99 -30.90 -91.75
C LYS A 255 -1.49 -30.48 -93.13
N LEU A 256 -0.17 -30.53 -93.35
CA LEU A 256 0.45 -30.15 -94.63
C LEU A 256 0.04 -31.11 -95.75
N VAL A 257 -0.01 -32.42 -95.49
CA VAL A 257 -0.50 -33.42 -96.46
C VAL A 257 -1.98 -33.17 -96.80
N LEU A 258 -2.81 -32.82 -95.82
CA LEU A 258 -4.24 -32.53 -96.03
C LEU A 258 -4.45 -31.28 -96.91
N ASP A 259 -3.70 -30.21 -96.65
CA ASP A 259 -3.79 -28.96 -97.45
C ASP A 259 -3.33 -29.18 -98.90
N THR A 260 -2.37 -30.09 -99.13
CA THR A 260 -1.87 -30.44 -100.47
C THR A 260 -2.90 -31.24 -101.28
N LEU A 261 -3.73 -32.05 -100.61
CA LEU A 261 -4.82 -32.82 -101.24
C LEU A 261 -6.02 -31.93 -101.59
N VAL A 262 -6.36 -30.95 -100.74
CA VAL A 262 -7.53 -30.07 -100.94
C VAL A 262 -7.30 -29.04 -102.07
N HIS A 263 -6.06 -28.56 -102.26
CA HIS A 263 -5.73 -27.62 -103.34
C HIS A 263 -5.42 -28.30 -104.69
N GLY A 264 -5.34 -29.63 -104.75
CA GLY A 264 -4.98 -30.37 -105.97
C GLY A 264 -6.13 -30.71 -106.93
N THR A 265 -7.39 -30.53 -106.53
CA THR A 265 -8.55 -31.03 -107.31
C THR A 265 -9.50 -29.94 -107.83
N LEU A 266 -9.12 -28.66 -107.82
CA LEU A 266 -9.97 -27.59 -108.34
C LEU A 266 -9.15 -26.42 -108.90
N TYR A 267 -8.57 -26.52 -110.12
CA TYR A 267 -8.36 -25.38 -111.07
C TYR A 267 -7.76 -25.83 -112.42
N THR A 268 -8.61 -25.88 -113.47
CA THR A 268 -8.35 -25.53 -114.89
C THR A 268 -9.72 -25.41 -115.59
N PRO A 269 -10.00 -24.54 -116.60
CA PRO A 269 -9.17 -23.50 -117.27
C PRO A 269 -9.89 -22.15 -117.71
N PHE A 270 -9.10 -21.25 -118.36
CA PHE A 270 -9.44 -20.21 -119.40
C PHE A 270 -10.08 -18.83 -118.99
N MET A 271 -9.80 -17.63 -119.59
CA MET A 271 -9.34 -17.21 -120.94
C MET A 271 -8.72 -15.76 -120.98
N VAL A 272 -7.56 -15.56 -121.65
CA VAL A 272 -7.25 -14.78 -122.92
C VAL A 272 -7.18 -13.24 -122.83
N GLY A 273 -6.04 -12.58 -123.07
CA GLY A 273 -5.44 -12.11 -124.36
C GLY A 273 -5.19 -10.57 -124.28
N PRO A 274 -4.43 -9.83 -125.15
CA PRO A 274 -4.19 -10.06 -126.59
C PRO A 274 -2.77 -9.68 -127.14
N SER A 275 -2.47 -10.01 -128.40
CA SER A 275 -1.79 -9.16 -129.42
C SER A 275 -1.46 -9.94 -130.72
N ILE A 276 -2.12 -9.52 -131.82
CA ILE A 276 -1.88 -9.75 -133.27
C ILE A 276 -2.19 -11.14 -133.83
#